data_AF-N0CTG3-F1
#
_entry.id   AF-N0CTG3-F1
#
_cell.length_a   1.000
_cell.length_b   1.000
_cell.length_c   1.000
_cell.angle_alpha   90.00
_cell.angle_beta   90.00
_cell.angle_gamma   90.00
#
_symmetry.space_group_name_H-M   'P 1'
#
loop_
_entity.id
_entity.type
_entity.pdbx_description
1 polymer ?
#
loop_
_entity_poly.entity_id
_entity_poly.type
_entity_poly.pdbx_seq_one_letter_code
_entity_poly.pdbx_strand_id
1 'polypeptide(L)'
;MIIGSNEGGVGDAMAVLDGQGTFSEQWLSAGEKKIVPVPAGNRTDGSLGRRITEGCRTAGADAVLVMRPSAGAAAPADSLSPTDHVFVALPPPLLLATANLEGAVLFSGPGYALVAGTSVFLAGAAPEGVDQARARFARYARAAARKWPALESTARSFPPGHIAWKSPRDVPEATATGQQLALMRDVAAGRCTGAEFAVGWLDARRRSQQQGERVRDPLETLLDRVFSLLEDYSMDSQFKEPEDLSDDELKNAVSELLRRHTVSRASARARISSVDATAFTHRRD
;
A
#
# COMPACT_ATOMS: atom_id res chain seq x y z
N MET A 1 -36.60 -12.43 -24.75
CA MET A 1 -35.29 -11.95 -24.27
C MET A 1 -35.45 -10.48 -23.98
N ILE A 2 -35.75 -10.13 -22.73
CA ILE A 2 -36.01 -8.74 -22.32
C ILE A 2 -34.67 -8.19 -21.83
N ILE A 3 -34.12 -7.22 -22.56
CA ILE A 3 -32.98 -6.43 -22.10
C ILE A 3 -33.55 -5.51 -21.02
N GLY A 4 -33.35 -5.88 -19.76
CA GLY A 4 -33.68 -5.02 -18.63
C GLY A 4 -32.72 -3.84 -18.62
N SER A 5 -33.25 -2.65 -18.93
CA SER A 5 -32.54 -1.39 -18.74
C SER A 5 -32.13 -1.28 -17.27
N ASN A 6 -30.82 -1.22 -17.03
CA ASN A 6 -30.22 -1.06 -15.71
C ASN A 6 -30.38 0.40 -15.24
N GLU A 7 -31.63 0.85 -15.01
CA GLU A 7 -31.95 2.20 -14.55
C GLU A 7 -31.59 2.44 -13.06
N GLY A 8 -31.01 1.46 -12.37
CA GLY A 8 -30.61 1.55 -10.96
C GLY A 8 -29.30 2.31 -10.68
N GLY A 9 -28.51 2.68 -11.69
CA GLY A 9 -27.11 3.09 -11.48
C GLY A 9 -26.87 4.52 -10.98
N VAL A 10 -27.72 5.49 -11.34
CA VAL A 10 -27.44 6.93 -11.08
C VAL A 10 -27.98 7.39 -9.72
N GLY A 11 -29.12 6.86 -9.29
CA GLY A 11 -29.71 7.19 -7.98
C GLY A 11 -28.87 6.68 -6.79
N ASP A 12 -28.15 5.57 -6.99
CA ASP A 12 -27.36 4.91 -5.95
C ASP A 12 -25.95 5.52 -5.79
N ALA A 13 -25.43 6.18 -6.84
CA ALA A 13 -24.12 6.83 -6.80
C ALA A 13 -24.05 8.03 -5.84
N MET A 14 -25.19 8.68 -5.57
CA MET A 14 -25.27 9.74 -4.56
C MET A 14 -25.17 9.19 -3.13
N ALA A 15 -25.43 7.89 -2.91
CA ALA A 15 -25.24 7.25 -1.60
C ALA A 15 -23.75 7.11 -1.21
N VAL A 16 -22.83 7.33 -2.16
CA VAL A 16 -21.38 7.36 -1.92
C VAL A 16 -20.99 8.54 -1.02
N LEU A 17 -21.70 9.67 -1.12
CA LEU A 17 -21.42 10.86 -0.32
C LEU A 17 -22.47 11.11 0.76
N ASP A 18 -22.05 11.72 1.86
CA ASP A 18 -22.94 12.25 2.89
C ASP A 18 -23.44 13.67 2.53
N GLY A 19 -24.28 14.23 3.40
CA GLY A 19 -24.80 15.60 3.23
C GLY A 19 -23.73 16.70 3.31
N GLN A 20 -22.48 16.37 3.69
CA GLN A 20 -21.35 17.29 3.73
C GLN A 20 -20.44 17.16 2.48
N GLY A 21 -20.77 16.26 1.55
CA GLY A 21 -19.95 16.01 0.37
C GLY A 21 -18.67 15.22 0.68
N THR A 22 -18.65 14.47 1.79
CA THR A 22 -17.60 13.51 2.13
C THR A 22 -18.10 12.08 1.95
N PHE A 23 -17.23 11.06 2.02
CA PHE A 23 -17.69 9.68 1.86
C PHE A 23 -18.63 9.26 3.00
N SER A 24 -19.79 8.72 2.63
CA SER A 24 -20.80 8.23 3.57
C SER A 24 -20.29 7.04 4.38
N GLU A 25 -20.46 7.06 5.71
CA GLU A 25 -20.12 5.93 6.59
C GLU A 25 -20.85 4.64 6.20
N GLN A 26 -22.10 4.75 5.73
CA GLN A 26 -22.88 3.61 5.28
C GLN A 26 -22.22 2.94 4.06
N TRP A 27 -21.81 3.75 3.08
CA TRP A 27 -21.13 3.24 1.89
C TRP A 27 -19.75 2.67 2.20
N LEU A 28 -19.01 3.29 3.13
CA LEU A 28 -17.70 2.82 3.58
C LEU A 28 -17.80 1.48 4.32
N SER A 29 -18.81 1.33 5.18
CA SER A 29 -19.03 0.10 5.96
C SER A 29 -19.46 -1.06 5.06
N ALA A 30 -20.14 -0.79 3.94
CA ALA A 30 -20.47 -1.79 2.95
C ALA A 30 -19.20 -2.32 2.27
N GLY A 31 -18.78 -3.55 2.59
CA GLY A 31 -17.60 -4.17 1.99
C GLY A 31 -16.26 -3.70 2.55
N GLU A 32 -16.24 -3.19 3.79
CA GLU A 32 -15.02 -2.81 4.53
C GLU A 32 -14.08 -1.86 3.76
N LYS A 33 -14.66 -0.84 3.13
CA LYS A 33 -13.89 0.08 2.29
C LYS A 33 -12.91 0.91 3.12
N LYS A 34 -11.76 1.19 2.54
CA LYS A 34 -10.72 2.04 3.15
C LYS A 34 -10.54 3.31 2.35
N ILE A 35 -10.17 4.39 3.04
CA ILE A 35 -9.82 5.67 2.41
C ILE A 35 -8.30 5.85 2.36
N VAL A 36 -7.81 6.32 1.22
CA VAL A 36 -6.42 6.63 0.93
C VAL A 36 -6.34 8.02 0.29
N PRO A 37 -5.73 9.01 0.96
CA PRO A 37 -5.44 10.28 0.31
C PRO A 37 -4.27 10.12 -0.68
N VAL A 38 -4.39 10.73 -1.85
CA VAL A 38 -3.34 10.76 -2.87
C VAL A 38 -3.03 12.20 -3.29
N PRO A 39 -1.76 12.52 -3.61
CA PRO A 39 -1.40 13.83 -4.15
C PRO A 39 -2.20 14.15 -5.43
N ALA A 40 -2.66 15.38 -5.56
CA ALA A 40 -3.30 15.87 -6.77
C ALA A 40 -2.93 17.34 -7.04
N GLY A 41 -3.11 17.79 -8.28
CA GLY A 41 -2.90 19.19 -8.66
C GLY A 41 -4.12 20.08 -8.35
N ASN A 42 -4.26 21.13 -9.16
CA ASN A 42 -5.48 21.96 -9.18
C ASN A 42 -6.59 21.34 -10.07
N ARG A 43 -6.24 20.34 -10.87
CA ARG A 43 -7.09 19.61 -11.80
C ARG A 43 -6.68 18.15 -11.76
N THR A 44 -7.57 17.27 -12.23
CA THR A 44 -7.23 15.88 -12.45
C THR A 44 -6.09 15.76 -13.47
N ASP A 45 -5.17 14.84 -13.22
CA ASP A 45 -4.04 14.55 -14.11
C ASP A 45 -4.06 13.08 -14.54
N GLY A 46 -3.11 12.70 -15.39
CA GLY A 46 -2.98 11.32 -15.85
C GLY A 46 -2.72 10.32 -14.73
N SER A 47 -2.16 10.74 -13.58
CA SER A 47 -1.97 9.85 -12.45
C SER A 47 -3.30 9.53 -11.77
N LEU A 48 -4.15 10.53 -11.54
CA LEU A 48 -5.46 10.33 -10.92
C LEU A 48 -6.41 9.55 -11.85
N GLY A 49 -6.40 9.89 -13.15
CA GLY A 49 -7.14 9.14 -14.18
C GLY A 49 -6.71 7.67 -14.23
N ARG A 50 -5.40 7.39 -14.19
CA ARG A 50 -4.91 6.00 -14.12
C ARG A 50 -5.42 5.28 -12.89
N ARG A 51 -5.37 5.89 -11.70
CA ARG A 51 -5.82 5.22 -10.45
C ARG A 51 -7.29 4.78 -10.52
N ILE A 52 -8.20 5.63 -11.02
CA ILE A 52 -9.60 5.24 -11.16
C ILE A 52 -9.76 4.13 -12.21
N THR A 53 -9.13 4.25 -13.38
CA THR A 53 -9.20 3.24 -14.44
C THR A 53 -8.68 1.87 -13.98
N GLU A 54 -7.52 1.84 -13.32
CA GLU A 54 -6.94 0.61 -12.79
C GLU A 54 -7.81 0.00 -11.69
N GLY A 55 -8.32 0.83 -10.77
CA GLY A 55 -9.27 0.39 -9.75
C GLY A 55 -10.54 -0.21 -10.34
N CYS A 56 -11.12 0.42 -11.36
CA CYS A 56 -12.29 -0.10 -12.07
C CYS A 56 -12.00 -1.46 -12.69
N ARG A 57 -10.86 -1.59 -13.39
CA ARG A 57 -10.49 -2.85 -14.03
C ARG A 57 -10.32 -3.97 -13.02
N THR A 58 -9.63 -3.72 -11.91
CA THR A 58 -9.43 -4.74 -10.87
C THR A 58 -10.73 -5.13 -10.18
N ALA A 59 -11.64 -4.17 -9.97
CA ALA A 59 -12.97 -4.39 -9.36
C ALA A 59 -14.00 -4.98 -10.34
N GLY A 60 -13.65 -5.21 -11.61
CA GLY A 60 -14.58 -5.69 -12.63
C GLY A 60 -15.71 -4.69 -12.97
N ALA A 61 -15.49 -3.40 -12.74
CA ALA A 61 -16.44 -2.36 -13.11
C ALA A 61 -16.30 -2.03 -14.60
N ASP A 62 -17.44 -1.98 -15.29
CA ASP A 62 -17.59 -1.73 -16.72
C ASP A 62 -17.72 -0.24 -17.06
N ALA A 63 -18.03 0.60 -16.08
CA ALA A 63 -18.15 2.05 -16.24
C ALA A 63 -17.67 2.85 -15.02
N VAL A 64 -17.30 4.10 -15.29
CA VAL A 64 -17.03 5.15 -14.30
C VAL A 64 -18.14 6.18 -14.36
N LEU A 65 -18.79 6.41 -13.23
CA LEU A 65 -19.78 7.46 -13.03
C LEU A 65 -19.06 8.75 -12.65
N VAL A 66 -19.20 9.78 -13.49
CA VAL A 66 -18.61 11.10 -13.28
C VAL A 66 -19.69 12.04 -12.76
N MET A 67 -19.47 12.56 -11.56
CA MET A 67 -20.42 13.44 -10.88
C MET A 67 -19.71 14.71 -10.42
N ARG A 68 -20.43 15.84 -10.49
CA ARG A 68 -20.03 17.10 -9.87
C ARG A 68 -20.88 17.32 -8.62
N PRO A 69 -20.34 17.05 -7.41
CA PRO A 69 -21.09 17.27 -6.18
C PRO A 69 -21.53 18.73 -6.12
N SER A 70 -22.83 18.97 -6.06
CA SER A 70 -23.42 20.29 -5.86
C SER A 70 -24.25 20.25 -4.58
N ALA A 71 -24.19 21.32 -3.79
CA ALA A 71 -24.93 21.38 -2.53
C ALA A 71 -26.44 21.26 -2.79
N GLY A 72 -27.03 20.12 -2.40
CA GLY A 72 -28.49 19.96 -2.34
C GLY A 72 -29.20 19.48 -3.61
N ALA A 73 -28.50 19.06 -4.67
CA ALA A 73 -29.13 18.50 -5.87
C ALA A 73 -28.40 17.27 -6.40
N ALA A 74 -29.16 16.26 -6.85
CA ALA A 74 -28.63 15.14 -7.62
C ALA A 74 -28.05 15.70 -8.93
N ALA A 75 -26.73 15.66 -9.06
CA ALA A 75 -26.08 16.06 -10.31
C ALA A 75 -26.29 14.96 -11.35
N PRO A 76 -26.47 15.30 -12.64
CA PRO A 76 -26.40 14.31 -13.70
C PRO A 76 -25.04 13.60 -13.64
N ALA A 77 -25.08 12.27 -13.69
CA ALA A 77 -23.89 11.45 -13.76
C ALA A 77 -23.63 11.06 -15.22
N ASP A 78 -22.45 11.39 -15.73
CA ASP A 78 -22.01 10.87 -17.02
C ASP A 78 -21.38 9.49 -16.79
N SER A 79 -21.84 8.48 -17.53
CA SER A 79 -21.24 7.15 -17.52
C SER A 79 -20.19 7.07 -18.61
N LEU A 80 -18.93 6.89 -18.23
CA LEU A 80 -17.79 6.80 -19.15
C LEU A 80 -17.17 5.40 -19.10
N SER A 81 -16.58 4.96 -20.21
CA SER A 81 -15.79 3.74 -20.21
C SER A 81 -14.51 3.95 -19.38
N PRO A 82 -14.05 2.96 -18.58
CA PRO A 82 -12.79 3.06 -17.85
C PRO A 82 -11.58 3.30 -18.76
N THR A 83 -11.68 2.95 -20.04
CA THR A 83 -10.62 3.14 -21.05
C THR A 83 -10.57 4.57 -21.59
N ASP A 84 -11.56 5.41 -21.32
CA ASP A 84 -11.64 6.75 -21.85
C ASP A 84 -10.63 7.67 -21.14
N HIS A 85 -9.77 8.36 -21.90
CA HIS A 85 -8.80 9.32 -21.37
C HIS A 85 -9.44 10.66 -20.93
N VAL A 86 -10.76 10.68 -20.74
CA VAL A 86 -11.57 11.89 -20.52
C VAL A 86 -11.41 12.46 -19.10
N PHE A 87 -10.78 11.71 -18.18
CA PHE A 87 -10.56 12.14 -16.80
C PHE A 87 -9.43 13.17 -16.61
N VAL A 88 -8.89 13.79 -17.67
CA VAL A 88 -7.79 14.75 -17.57
C VAL A 88 -8.30 16.19 -17.55
N ALA A 89 -7.67 17.03 -16.72
CA ALA A 89 -7.93 18.47 -16.61
C ALA A 89 -9.32 18.87 -16.07
N LEU A 90 -10.05 17.95 -15.42
CA LEU A 90 -11.30 18.24 -14.73
C LEU A 90 -11.03 19.00 -13.41
N PRO A 91 -11.75 20.09 -13.12
CA PRO A 91 -11.57 20.82 -11.86
C PRO A 91 -12.35 20.17 -10.70
N PRO A 92 -11.93 20.36 -9.44
CA PRO A 92 -12.74 20.04 -8.27
C PRO A 92 -13.91 21.05 -8.10
N PRO A 93 -15.00 20.68 -7.41
CA PRO A 93 -15.27 19.37 -6.81
C PRO A 93 -15.69 18.34 -7.86
N LEU A 94 -15.17 17.12 -7.74
CA LEU A 94 -15.44 16.03 -8.65
C LEU A 94 -15.50 14.71 -7.89
N LEU A 95 -16.47 13.86 -8.22
CA LEU A 95 -16.56 12.48 -7.77
C LEU A 95 -16.52 11.56 -8.98
N LEU A 96 -15.64 10.57 -8.94
CA LEU A 96 -15.56 9.48 -9.91
C LEU A 96 -15.87 8.19 -9.15
N ALA A 97 -16.97 7.50 -9.45
CA ALA A 97 -17.34 6.25 -8.78
C ALA A 97 -17.36 5.09 -9.78
N THR A 98 -17.03 3.88 -9.34
CA THR A 98 -17.26 2.68 -10.15
C THR A 98 -18.77 2.44 -10.26
N ALA A 99 -19.26 1.94 -11.40
CA ALA A 99 -20.67 1.65 -11.57
C ALA A 99 -21.21 0.57 -10.61
N ASN A 100 -20.35 -0.35 -10.17
CA ASN A 100 -20.65 -1.34 -9.13
C ASN A 100 -20.49 -0.83 -7.69
N LEU A 101 -20.15 0.46 -7.51
CA LEU A 101 -19.97 1.14 -6.23
C LEU A 101 -18.91 0.52 -5.29
N GLU A 102 -18.02 -0.32 -5.81
CA GLU A 102 -16.90 -0.88 -5.05
C GLU A 102 -15.80 0.14 -4.75
N GLY A 103 -15.71 1.24 -5.51
CA GLY A 103 -14.71 2.26 -5.29
C GLY A 103 -15.08 3.62 -5.85
N ALA A 104 -14.41 4.65 -5.34
CA ALA A 104 -14.60 6.02 -5.75
C ALA A 104 -13.36 6.88 -5.51
N VAL A 105 -13.25 7.97 -6.28
CA VAL A 105 -12.25 9.02 -6.14
C VAL A 105 -12.98 10.34 -5.95
N LEU A 106 -12.82 10.94 -4.78
CA LEU A 106 -13.36 12.23 -4.43
C LEU A 106 -12.26 13.29 -4.50
N PHE A 107 -12.39 14.20 -5.45
CA PHE A 107 -11.50 15.34 -5.62
C PHE A 107 -12.21 16.60 -5.12
N SER A 108 -12.18 16.82 -3.80
CA SER A 108 -12.91 17.91 -3.14
C SER A 108 -12.30 19.30 -3.37
N GLY A 109 -10.98 19.38 -3.62
CA GLY A 109 -10.27 20.63 -3.73
C GLY A 109 -8.82 20.44 -4.20
N PRO A 110 -8.08 21.53 -4.46
CA PRO A 110 -6.72 21.44 -4.97
C PRO A 110 -5.75 20.78 -3.97
N GLY A 111 -4.75 20.08 -4.50
CA GLY A 111 -3.65 19.50 -3.71
C GLY A 111 -3.83 18.01 -3.39
N TYR A 112 -5.06 17.49 -3.31
CA TYR A 112 -5.26 16.06 -3.05
C TYR A 112 -6.60 15.55 -3.53
N ALA A 113 -6.68 14.24 -3.74
CA ALA A 113 -7.92 13.51 -3.88
C ALA A 113 -7.98 12.39 -2.82
N LEU A 114 -9.18 11.96 -2.47
CA LEU A 114 -9.42 10.80 -1.62
C LEU A 114 -9.87 9.64 -2.49
N VAL A 115 -9.11 8.55 -2.46
CA VAL A 115 -9.48 7.29 -3.10
C VAL A 115 -10.09 6.40 -2.01
N ALA A 116 -11.29 5.91 -2.23
CA ALA A 116 -11.95 4.98 -1.32
C ALA A 116 -12.43 3.75 -2.07
N GLY A 117 -12.40 2.58 -1.44
CA GLY A 117 -12.93 1.38 -2.06
C GLY A 117 -12.63 0.10 -1.29
N THR A 118 -13.14 -1.01 -1.83
CA THR A 118 -12.85 -2.37 -1.37
C THR A 118 -11.35 -2.68 -1.50
N SER A 119 -10.90 -3.76 -0.86
CA SER A 119 -9.52 -4.25 -1.02
C SER A 119 -9.18 -4.55 -2.48
N VAL A 120 -10.14 -5.08 -3.25
CA VAL A 120 -10.01 -5.38 -4.68
C VAL A 120 -9.81 -4.10 -5.49
N PHE A 121 -10.69 -3.11 -5.33
CA PHE A 121 -10.55 -1.83 -6.02
C PHE A 121 -9.23 -1.12 -5.67
N LEU A 122 -8.86 -1.11 -4.39
CA LEU A 122 -7.64 -0.44 -3.93
C LEU A 122 -6.36 -1.14 -4.37
N ALA A 123 -6.38 -2.45 -4.66
CA ALA A 123 -5.24 -3.14 -5.25
C ALA A 123 -4.87 -2.56 -6.63
N GLY A 124 -5.86 -2.11 -7.41
CA GLY A 124 -5.64 -1.40 -8.67
C GLY A 124 -5.40 0.11 -8.49
N ALA A 125 -6.21 0.78 -7.66
CA ALA A 125 -6.16 2.25 -7.52
C ALA A 125 -5.01 2.76 -6.64
N ALA A 126 -4.51 1.94 -5.73
CA ALA A 126 -3.39 2.22 -4.85
C ALA A 126 -2.45 0.99 -4.79
N PRO A 127 -1.74 0.69 -5.89
CA PRO A 127 -0.92 -0.52 -6.00
C PRO A 127 0.23 -0.55 -4.99
N GLU A 128 0.62 0.62 -4.44
CA GLU A 128 1.58 0.69 -3.33
C GLU A 128 1.02 0.16 -1.99
N GLY A 129 -0.30 -0.07 -1.89
CA GLY A 129 -1.01 -0.43 -0.68
C GLY A 129 -1.50 0.80 0.12
N VAL A 130 -2.58 0.61 0.87
CA VAL A 130 -3.25 1.68 1.67
C VAL A 130 -2.27 2.39 2.58
N ASP A 131 -1.46 1.63 3.30
CA ASP A 131 -0.60 2.19 4.36
C ASP A 131 0.57 2.99 3.81
N GLN A 132 1.20 2.46 2.75
CA GLN A 132 2.29 3.14 2.06
C GLN A 132 1.78 4.39 1.34
N ALA A 133 0.60 4.34 0.73
CA ALA A 133 -0.02 5.50 0.11
C ALA A 133 -0.29 6.62 1.14
N ARG A 134 -0.88 6.28 2.30
CA ARG A 134 -1.06 7.23 3.43
C ARG A 134 0.25 7.84 3.90
N ALA A 135 1.31 7.02 4.00
CA ALA A 135 2.63 7.51 4.42
C ALA A 135 3.29 8.41 3.38
N ARG A 136 3.15 8.08 2.10
CA ARG A 136 3.59 8.92 0.98
C ARG A 136 2.83 10.24 0.99
N PHE A 137 1.52 10.21 1.20
CA PHE A 137 0.71 11.41 1.32
C PHE A 137 1.12 12.27 2.51
N ALA A 138 1.40 11.70 3.68
CA ALA A 138 1.90 12.47 4.83
C ALA A 138 3.23 13.18 4.55
N ARG A 139 4.14 12.56 3.79
CA ARG A 139 5.39 13.22 3.32
C ARG A 139 5.09 14.34 2.34
N TYR A 140 4.21 14.10 1.39
CA TYR A 140 3.77 15.09 0.42
C TYR A 140 3.10 16.30 1.10
N ALA A 141 2.20 16.07 2.06
CA ALA A 141 1.49 17.11 2.80
C ALA A 141 2.47 18.07 3.49
N ARG A 142 3.52 17.54 4.14
CA ARG A 142 4.58 18.37 4.75
C ARG A 142 5.36 19.18 3.71
N ALA A 143 5.71 18.57 2.58
CA ALA A 143 6.44 19.26 1.50
C ALA A 143 5.59 20.36 0.85
N ALA A 144 4.27 20.16 0.77
CA ALA A 144 3.33 21.06 0.14
C ALA A 144 2.60 22.01 1.12
N ALA A 145 2.92 21.97 2.41
CA ALA A 145 2.20 22.69 3.47
C ALA A 145 2.12 24.21 3.23
N ARG A 146 3.15 24.81 2.64
CA ARG A 146 3.15 26.24 2.29
C ARG A 146 2.14 26.60 1.21
N LYS A 147 1.91 25.69 0.25
CA LYS A 147 1.00 25.91 -0.89
C LYS A 147 -0.43 25.52 -0.55
N TRP A 148 -0.61 24.43 0.18
CA TRP A 148 -1.90 23.87 0.54
C TRP A 148 -1.90 23.47 2.03
N PRO A 149 -2.16 24.41 2.95
CA PRO A 149 -2.09 24.15 4.40
C PRO A 149 -3.06 23.06 4.89
N ALA A 150 -4.21 22.92 4.23
CA ALA A 150 -5.23 21.92 4.57
C ALA A 150 -4.72 20.47 4.49
N LEU A 151 -3.65 20.20 3.71
CA LEU A 151 -3.11 18.85 3.53
C LEU A 151 -2.59 18.22 4.82
N GLU A 152 -2.08 19.03 5.76
CA GLU A 152 -1.59 18.50 7.03
C GLU A 152 -2.72 17.98 7.92
N SER A 153 -3.90 18.62 7.88
CA SER A 153 -5.08 18.12 8.57
C SER A 153 -5.54 16.79 7.94
N THR A 154 -5.64 16.74 6.61
CA THR A 154 -6.02 15.52 5.90
C THR A 154 -5.06 14.37 6.18
N ALA A 155 -3.75 14.60 6.16
CA ALA A 155 -2.75 13.57 6.47
C ALA A 155 -2.87 13.04 7.90
N ARG A 156 -3.27 13.88 8.86
CA ARG A 156 -3.54 13.48 10.24
C ARG A 156 -4.83 12.67 10.40
N SER A 157 -5.85 12.94 9.57
CA SER A 157 -7.09 12.15 9.55
C SER A 157 -6.90 10.76 8.95
N PHE A 158 -5.87 10.55 8.13
CA PHE A 158 -5.58 9.25 7.50
C PHE A 158 -4.14 8.81 7.77
N PRO A 159 -3.77 8.55 9.05
CA PRO A 159 -2.44 8.08 9.37
C PRO A 159 -2.22 6.66 8.81
N PRO A 160 -0.98 6.30 8.48
CA PRO A 160 -0.62 4.90 8.31
C PRO A 160 -0.97 4.12 9.60
N GLY A 161 -1.68 3.00 9.46
CA GLY A 161 -1.95 2.04 10.51
C GLY A 161 -0.69 1.30 10.99
N HIS A 162 0.35 1.16 10.15
CA HIS A 162 1.61 0.54 10.55
C HIS A 162 2.79 1.52 10.55
N ILE A 163 3.56 1.47 11.64
CA ILE A 163 4.88 2.10 11.71
C ILE A 163 5.83 1.29 10.82
N ALA A 164 6.62 1.97 10.00
CA ALA A 164 7.64 1.30 9.18
C ALA A 164 8.79 0.77 10.05
N TRP A 165 8.83 -0.54 10.26
CA TRP A 165 9.84 -1.21 11.09
C TRP A 165 11.20 -1.19 10.39
N LYS A 166 12.23 -0.79 11.14
CA LYS A 166 13.61 -0.73 10.65
C LYS A 166 14.44 -1.96 11.03
N SER A 167 14.00 -2.70 12.03
CA SER A 167 14.76 -3.78 12.64
C SER A 167 13.88 -5.01 12.87
N PRO A 168 14.40 -6.23 12.64
CA PRO A 168 13.67 -7.46 12.93
C PRO A 168 13.06 -7.50 14.34
N ARG A 169 13.79 -7.05 15.36
CA ARG A 169 13.32 -7.04 16.77
C ARG A 169 12.13 -6.11 17.05
N ASP A 170 11.89 -5.13 16.17
CA ASP A 170 10.82 -4.15 16.35
C ASP A 170 9.50 -4.68 15.74
N VAL A 171 9.56 -5.79 15.01
CA VAL A 171 8.42 -6.44 14.36
C VAL A 171 7.73 -7.38 15.35
N PRO A 172 6.44 -7.17 15.68
CA PRO A 172 5.69 -8.07 16.55
C PRO A 172 5.54 -9.46 15.93
N GLU A 173 5.63 -10.51 16.74
CA GLU A 173 5.60 -11.90 16.25
C GLU A 173 4.27 -12.29 15.59
N ALA A 174 3.16 -11.68 16.03
CA ALA A 174 1.82 -11.93 15.49
C ALA A 174 1.58 -11.33 14.08
N THR A 175 2.54 -10.58 13.53
CA THR A 175 2.44 -9.97 12.20
C THR A 175 2.92 -10.94 11.12
N ALA A 176 2.48 -10.75 9.88
CA ALA A 176 2.95 -11.54 8.75
C ALA A 176 4.45 -11.33 8.46
N THR A 177 4.98 -10.12 8.70
CA THR A 177 6.43 -9.85 8.70
C THR A 177 7.13 -10.59 9.84
N GLY A 178 6.51 -10.66 11.03
CA GLY A 178 6.98 -11.46 12.15
C GLY A 178 7.12 -12.94 11.78
N GLN A 179 6.13 -13.47 11.06
CA GLN A 179 6.15 -14.83 10.54
C GLN A 179 7.24 -15.06 9.48
N GLN A 180 7.45 -14.12 8.54
CA GLN A 180 8.58 -14.18 7.60
C GLN A 180 9.92 -14.31 8.36
N LEU A 181 10.11 -13.50 9.42
CA LEU A 181 11.32 -13.53 10.24
C LEU A 181 11.45 -14.81 11.07
N ALA A 182 10.35 -15.38 11.55
CA ALA A 182 10.34 -16.66 12.27
C ALA A 182 10.76 -17.81 11.33
N LEU A 183 10.16 -17.88 10.14
CA LEU A 183 10.50 -18.87 9.11
C LEU A 183 11.98 -18.80 8.70
N MET A 184 12.55 -17.59 8.57
CA MET A 184 13.98 -17.43 8.32
C MET A 184 14.86 -18.04 9.43
N ARG A 185 14.44 -17.93 10.69
CA ARG A 185 15.16 -18.54 11.83
C ARG A 185 14.96 -20.05 11.88
N ASP A 186 13.81 -20.54 11.46
CA ASP A 186 13.49 -21.97 11.43
C ASP A 186 14.31 -22.69 10.37
N VAL A 187 14.35 -22.18 9.13
CA VAL A 187 15.17 -22.78 8.06
C VAL A 187 16.65 -22.72 8.39
N ALA A 188 17.14 -21.59 8.93
CA ALA A 188 18.54 -21.44 9.35
C ALA A 188 18.94 -22.46 10.42
N ALA A 189 18.02 -22.77 11.34
CA ALA A 189 18.22 -23.78 12.38
C ALA A 189 17.95 -25.22 11.90
N GLY A 190 17.52 -25.43 10.65
CA GLY A 190 17.13 -26.74 10.13
C GLY A 190 15.85 -27.29 10.75
N ARG A 191 14.95 -26.44 11.25
CA ARG A 191 13.65 -26.83 11.81
C ARG A 191 12.55 -27.01 10.76
N CYS A 192 12.77 -26.52 9.54
CA CYS A 192 11.93 -26.79 8.38
C CYS A 192 12.79 -27.00 7.13
N THR A 193 12.21 -27.66 6.13
CA THR A 193 12.80 -27.89 4.80
C THR A 193 12.83 -26.59 3.96
N GLY A 194 13.58 -26.60 2.86
CA GLY A 194 13.60 -25.47 1.93
C GLY A 194 12.22 -25.20 1.31
N ALA A 195 11.49 -26.25 0.94
CA ALA A 195 10.16 -26.15 0.34
C ALA A 195 9.13 -25.58 1.32
N GLU A 196 9.08 -26.07 2.56
CA GLU A 196 8.19 -25.54 3.61
C GLU A 196 8.51 -24.07 3.91
N PHE A 197 9.79 -23.72 3.96
CA PHE A 197 10.23 -22.34 4.11
C PHE A 197 9.76 -21.46 2.95
N ALA A 198 9.99 -21.87 1.70
CA ALA A 198 9.66 -21.10 0.51
C ALA A 198 8.15 -20.81 0.42
N VAL A 199 7.31 -21.84 0.55
CA VAL A 199 5.85 -21.70 0.52
C VAL A 199 5.37 -20.79 1.66
N GLY A 200 5.77 -21.09 2.89
CA GLY A 200 5.33 -20.33 4.05
C GLY A 200 5.78 -18.87 4.02
N TRP A 201 6.99 -18.60 3.52
CA TRP A 201 7.56 -17.26 3.48
C TRP A 201 6.89 -16.40 2.41
N LEU A 202 6.62 -16.95 1.22
CA LEU A 202 5.89 -16.24 0.15
C LEU A 202 4.44 -15.95 0.55
N ASP A 203 3.76 -16.89 1.20
CA ASP A 203 2.41 -16.67 1.73
C ASP A 203 2.40 -15.60 2.83
N ALA A 204 3.39 -15.60 3.72
CA ALA A 204 3.55 -14.55 4.72
C ALA A 204 3.88 -13.19 4.09
N ARG A 205 4.69 -13.13 3.03
CA ARG A 205 4.96 -11.89 2.27
C ARG A 205 3.69 -11.36 1.61
N ARG A 206 2.88 -12.21 0.99
CA ARG A 206 1.59 -11.83 0.39
C ARG A 206 0.63 -11.25 1.44
N ARG A 207 0.50 -11.92 2.59
CA ARG A 207 -0.33 -11.41 3.71
C ARG A 207 0.17 -10.08 4.27
N SER A 208 1.48 -9.92 4.41
CA SER A 208 2.11 -8.66 4.85
C SER A 208 1.73 -7.50 3.93
N GLN A 209 1.80 -7.71 2.61
CA GLN A 209 1.38 -6.72 1.60
C GLN A 209 -0.12 -6.41 1.69
N GLN A 210 -0.97 -7.44 1.81
CA GLN A 210 -2.43 -7.27 1.94
C GLN A 210 -2.84 -6.53 3.22
N GLN A 211 -2.14 -6.80 4.33
CA GLN A 211 -2.35 -6.13 5.61
C GLN A 211 -1.74 -4.71 5.65
N GLY A 212 -0.95 -4.35 4.64
CA GLY A 212 -0.28 -3.06 4.56
C GLY A 212 0.77 -2.90 5.66
N GLU A 213 1.42 -3.99 6.06
CA GLU A 213 2.55 -3.95 6.96
C GLU A 213 3.72 -3.25 6.27
N ARG A 214 4.50 -2.50 7.05
CA ARG A 214 5.55 -1.65 6.50
C ARG A 214 6.89 -1.95 7.12
N VAL A 215 7.86 -2.16 6.25
CA VAL A 215 9.28 -2.23 6.58
C VAL A 215 10.00 -1.07 5.92
N ARG A 216 11.19 -0.77 6.41
CA ARG A 216 12.13 0.16 5.78
C ARG A 216 13.55 -0.32 5.98
N ASP A 217 14.47 0.22 5.21
CA ASP A 217 15.88 -0.12 5.33
C ASP A 217 16.43 0.05 6.76
N PRO A 218 17.23 -0.94 7.23
CA PRO A 218 17.81 -2.07 6.48
C PRO A 218 16.97 -3.37 6.49
N LEU A 219 15.77 -3.38 7.09
CA LEU A 219 14.95 -4.59 7.17
C LEU A 219 14.35 -4.96 5.79
N GLU A 220 13.91 -3.96 5.03
CA GLU A 220 13.40 -4.14 3.66
C GLU A 220 14.44 -4.85 2.76
N THR A 221 15.66 -4.30 2.68
CA THR A 221 16.78 -4.94 1.98
C THR A 221 17.03 -6.40 2.40
N LEU A 222 16.85 -6.75 3.68
CA LEU A 222 17.02 -8.13 4.15
C LEU A 222 15.93 -9.05 3.57
N LEU A 223 14.67 -8.62 3.62
CA LEU A 223 13.54 -9.40 3.13
C LEU A 223 13.57 -9.52 1.61
N ASP A 224 13.97 -8.47 0.88
CA ASP A 224 14.08 -8.53 -0.58
C ASP A 224 15.19 -9.48 -1.04
N ARG A 225 16.32 -9.56 -0.31
CA ARG A 225 17.35 -10.57 -0.61
C ARG A 225 16.84 -11.98 -0.42
N VAL A 226 16.00 -12.23 0.58
CA VAL A 226 15.37 -13.55 0.75
C VAL A 226 14.41 -13.84 -0.39
N PHE A 227 13.62 -12.85 -0.81
CA PHE A 227 12.74 -13.00 -1.97
C PHE A 227 13.54 -13.40 -3.22
N SER A 228 14.64 -12.72 -3.53
CA SER A 228 15.50 -13.09 -4.67
C SER A 228 16.10 -14.50 -4.55
N LEU A 229 16.50 -14.94 -3.34
CA LEU A 229 16.94 -16.33 -3.16
C LEU A 229 15.84 -17.35 -3.45
N LEU A 230 14.58 -17.01 -3.19
CA LEU A 230 13.45 -17.88 -3.49
C LEU A 230 13.08 -17.89 -4.98
N GLU A 231 13.51 -16.88 -5.76
CA GLU A 231 13.38 -16.89 -7.23
C GLU A 231 14.36 -17.90 -7.84
N ASP A 232 15.52 -18.11 -7.21
CA ASP A 232 16.55 -19.08 -7.63
C ASP A 232 16.37 -20.47 -6.98
N TYR A 233 15.22 -20.75 -6.33
CA TYR A 233 14.95 -22.00 -5.63
C TYR A 233 13.70 -22.70 -6.17
N SER A 234 13.89 -23.92 -6.69
CA SER A 234 12.79 -24.80 -7.08
C SER A 234 12.20 -25.53 -5.88
N MET A 235 10.95 -25.20 -5.54
CA MET A 235 10.19 -25.85 -4.46
C MET A 235 9.86 -27.31 -4.76
N ASP A 236 9.82 -27.68 -6.03
CA ASP A 236 9.52 -29.02 -6.49
C ASP A 236 10.74 -29.64 -7.15
N SER A 237 11.26 -30.68 -6.51
CA SER A 237 12.44 -31.41 -6.95
C SER A 237 12.34 -31.94 -8.38
N GLN A 238 11.14 -32.17 -8.92
CA GLN A 238 10.97 -32.68 -10.28
C GLN A 238 11.22 -31.62 -11.37
N PHE A 239 11.11 -30.33 -11.00
CA PHE A 239 11.35 -29.19 -11.88
C PHE A 239 12.67 -28.49 -11.58
N LYS A 240 13.49 -29.06 -10.69
CA LYS A 240 14.75 -28.47 -10.29
C LYS A 240 15.75 -28.47 -11.45
N GLU A 241 16.23 -27.28 -11.81
CA GLU A 241 17.31 -27.09 -12.77
C GLU A 241 18.68 -27.17 -12.08
N PRO A 242 19.76 -27.53 -12.79
CA PRO A 242 21.11 -27.65 -12.21
C PRO A 242 21.63 -26.39 -11.49
N GLU A 243 21.18 -25.21 -11.93
CA GLU A 243 21.49 -23.89 -11.39
C GLU A 243 20.68 -23.52 -10.14
N ASP A 244 19.58 -24.21 -9.88
CA ASP A 244 18.70 -23.90 -8.75
C ASP A 244 19.35 -24.26 -7.42
N LEU A 245 19.11 -23.41 -6.43
CA LEU A 245 19.55 -23.63 -5.06
C LEU A 245 19.04 -24.97 -4.51
N SER A 246 19.91 -25.70 -3.83
CA SER A 246 19.52 -26.79 -2.94
C SER A 246 18.99 -26.28 -1.61
N ASP A 247 18.28 -27.13 -0.87
CA ASP A 247 17.84 -26.84 0.50
C ASP A 247 19.00 -26.39 1.41
N ASP A 248 20.16 -27.04 1.27
CA ASP A 248 21.36 -26.71 2.05
C ASP A 248 21.94 -25.35 1.63
N GLU A 249 22.00 -25.05 0.33
CA GLU A 249 22.45 -23.75 -0.16
C GLU A 249 21.52 -22.61 0.26
N LEU A 250 20.19 -22.82 0.16
CA LEU A 250 19.18 -21.88 0.62
C LEU A 250 19.31 -21.62 2.12
N LYS A 251 19.40 -22.68 2.93
CA LYS A 251 19.61 -22.60 4.38
C LYS A 251 20.88 -21.82 4.73
N ASN A 252 21.99 -22.12 4.06
CA ASN A 252 23.27 -21.45 4.28
C ASN A 252 23.19 -19.96 3.90
N ALA A 253 22.55 -19.63 2.77
CA ALA A 253 22.35 -18.26 2.33
C ALA A 253 21.48 -17.45 3.32
N VAL A 254 20.36 -18.00 3.77
CA VAL A 254 19.48 -17.36 4.78
C VAL A 254 20.21 -17.18 6.11
N SER A 255 20.98 -18.18 6.55
CA SER A 255 21.79 -18.10 7.76
C SER A 255 22.82 -16.97 7.70
N GLU A 256 23.50 -16.83 6.55
CA GLU A 256 24.48 -15.76 6.34
C GLU A 256 23.83 -14.37 6.30
N LEU A 257 22.64 -14.25 5.70
CA LEU A 257 21.88 -12.99 5.70
C LEU A 257 21.49 -12.55 7.11
N LEU A 258 20.98 -13.46 7.94
CA LEU A 258 20.64 -13.20 9.35
C LEU A 258 21.89 -12.78 10.16
N ARG A 259 23.02 -13.45 9.93
CA ARG A 259 24.29 -13.13 10.60
C ARG A 259 24.79 -11.74 10.23
N ARG A 260 24.82 -11.40 8.94
CA ARG A 260 25.25 -10.07 8.46
C ARG A 260 24.40 -8.93 9.02
N HIS A 261 23.09 -9.12 9.13
CA HIS A 261 22.19 -8.11 9.68
C HIS A 261 22.42 -7.87 11.18
N THR A 262 22.78 -8.94 11.90
CA THR A 262 23.12 -8.87 13.34
C THR A 262 24.47 -8.18 13.56
N VAL A 263 25.50 -8.53 12.76
CA VAL A 263 26.87 -8.00 12.89
C VAL A 263 26.99 -6.55 12.41
N SER A 264 26.34 -6.17 11.31
CA SER A 264 26.35 -4.79 10.79
C SER A 264 25.87 -3.78 11.84
N ARG A 265 24.92 -4.18 12.70
CA ARG A 265 24.44 -3.35 13.81
C ARG A 265 25.37 -3.30 15.02
N ALA A 266 26.04 -4.40 15.37
CA ALA A 266 27.02 -4.40 16.45
C ALA A 266 28.18 -3.43 16.14
N SER A 267 28.66 -3.47 14.89
CA SER A 267 29.70 -2.57 14.39
C SER A 267 29.25 -1.10 14.32
N ALA A 268 27.99 -0.83 13.92
CA ALA A 268 27.45 0.52 13.92
C ALA A 268 27.26 1.09 15.35
N ARG A 269 26.81 0.26 16.29
CA ARG A 269 26.62 0.65 17.70
C ARG A 269 27.94 0.92 18.42
N ALA A 270 28.96 0.09 18.18
CA ALA A 270 30.31 0.30 18.74
C ALA A 270 30.97 1.59 18.24
N ARG A 271 30.75 1.99 16.98
CA ARG A 271 31.26 3.26 16.45
C ARG A 271 30.58 4.48 17.08
N ILE A 272 29.27 4.44 17.31
CA ILE A 272 28.55 5.55 17.95
C ILE A 272 29.01 5.73 19.41
N SER A 273 29.16 4.64 20.15
CA SER A 273 29.67 4.69 21.54
C SER A 273 31.14 5.13 21.63
N SER A 274 31.94 4.89 20.60
CA SER A 274 33.34 5.38 20.52
C SER A 274 33.44 6.89 20.25
N VAL A 275 32.52 7.43 19.44
CA VAL A 275 32.46 8.89 19.15
C VAL A 275 31.96 9.69 20.36
N ASP A 276 31.00 9.17 21.13
CA ASP A 276 30.55 9.83 22.37
C ASP A 276 31.61 9.78 23.49
N ALA A 277 32.41 8.71 23.56
CA ALA A 277 33.50 8.60 24.53
C ALA A 277 34.65 9.57 24.25
N THR A 278 34.94 9.85 22.96
CA THR A 278 35.99 10.80 22.56
C THR A 278 35.54 12.26 22.69
N ALA A 279 34.24 12.56 22.60
CA ALA A 279 33.69 13.89 22.85
C ALA A 279 33.69 14.29 24.34
N PHE A 280 33.73 13.32 25.28
CA PHE A 280 33.74 13.60 26.72
C PHE A 280 35.15 13.86 27.29
N THR A 281 36.20 13.41 26.60
CA THR A 281 37.60 13.60 27.01
C THR A 281 38.20 14.95 26.63
N HIS A 282 37.55 15.75 25.78
CA HIS A 282 38.08 17.06 25.34
C HIS A 282 37.41 18.29 25.99
N ARG A 283 36.62 18.09 27.06
CA ARG A 283 35.93 19.17 27.80
C ARG A 283 36.38 19.33 29.25
N ARG A 284 37.56 18.80 29.57
CA ARG A 284 38.29 19.04 30.82
C ARG A 284 39.73 19.34 30.45
N ASP A 285 39.96 20.57 30.02
CA ASP A 285 41.20 21.32 30.20
C ASP A 285 40.82 22.81 30.19
#